data_AF-A0A9E4ET74-F1
#
_entry.id   AF-A0A9E4ET74-F1
#
_cell.length_a   1.000
_cell.length_b   1.000
_cell.length_c   1.000
_cell.angle_alpha   90.00
_cell.angle_beta   90.00
_cell.angle_gamma   90.00
#
_symmetry.space_group_name_H-M   'P 1'
#
loop_
_entity.id
_entity.type
_entity.pdbx_description
1 polymer ?
#
loop_
_entity_poly.entity_id
_entity_poly.type
_entity_poly.pdbx_seq_one_letter_code
_entity_poly.pdbx_strand_id
1 'polypeptide(L)' 'MSRHTSELTDAQWAHIAPLLPAPKASPKGGPKPIANRSVFEGILWVLRSGARWKDLPARYPSPSTCWRRLRR' A
#
# COMPACT_ATOMS: atom_id res chain seq x y z
N MET A 1 19.18 3.67 -14.19
CA MET A 1 18.36 4.35 -13.17
C MET A 1 16.89 4.18 -13.53
N SER A 2 16.18 3.24 -12.88
CA SER A 2 14.76 3.00 -13.20
C SER A 2 13.91 4.18 -12.77
N ARG A 3 13.20 4.75 -13.74
CA ARG A 3 12.21 5.81 -13.54
C ARG A 3 11.22 5.34 -12.49
N HIS A 4 11.23 6.02 -11.34
CA HIS A 4 10.40 5.67 -10.20
C HIS A 4 8.99 6.21 -10.46
N THR A 5 8.24 5.50 -11.30
CA THR A 5 6.85 5.82 -11.59
C THR A 5 6.02 5.31 -10.43
N SER A 6 5.28 6.19 -9.75
CA SER A 6 4.21 5.77 -8.85
C SER A 6 3.31 4.78 -9.60
N GLU A 7 2.86 3.71 -8.93
CA GLU A 7 2.03 2.68 -9.59
C GLU A 7 0.67 3.27 -10.04
N LEU A 8 0.27 4.38 -9.42
CA LEU A 8 -0.95 5.11 -9.75
C LEU A 8 -0.67 6.59 -10.02
N THR A 9 -1.42 7.14 -10.97
CA THR A 9 -1.56 8.59 -11.12
C THR A 9 -2.48 9.15 -10.04
N ASP A 10 -2.39 10.46 -9.79
CA ASP A 10 -3.25 11.13 -8.82
C ASP A 10 -4.72 11.05 -9.20
N ALA A 11 -5.03 11.09 -10.50
CA ALA A 11 -6.39 10.94 -11.02
C ALA A 11 -6.96 9.55 -10.72
N GLN A 12 -6.18 8.49 -11.00
CA GLN A 12 -6.60 7.12 -10.64
C GLN A 12 -6.77 6.97 -9.14
N TRP A 13 -5.85 7.53 -8.36
CA TRP A 13 -5.94 7.49 -6.90
C TRP A 13 -7.19 8.20 -6.38
N ALA A 14 -7.60 9.31 -6.97
CA ALA A 14 -8.81 10.04 -6.58
C ALA A 14 -10.08 9.18 -6.71
N HIS A 15 -10.15 8.27 -7.69
CA HIS A 15 -11.26 7.33 -7.83
C HIS A 15 -11.18 6.15 -6.85
N ILE A 16 -9.98 5.69 -6.51
CA ILE A 16 -9.78 4.51 -5.64
C ILE A 16 -9.87 4.87 -4.16
N ALA A 17 -9.29 6.00 -3.75
CA ALA A 17 -9.21 6.44 -2.36
C ALA A 17 -10.54 6.39 -1.59
N PRO A 18 -11.69 6.87 -2.13
CA PRO A 18 -12.96 6.84 -1.40
C PRO A 18 -13.55 5.44 -1.22
N LEU A 19 -13.11 4.46 -2.02
CA LEU A 19 -13.57 3.07 -1.93
C LEU A 19 -12.85 2.30 -0.82
N LEU A 20 -11.70 2.81 -0.37
CA LEU A 20 -10.90 2.16 0.66
C LEU A 20 -11.39 2.56 2.05
N PRO A 21 -11.43 1.63 3.02
CA PRO A 21 -11.78 1.96 4.38
C PRO A 21 -10.79 2.98 4.96
N ALA A 22 -11.32 3.89 5.77
CA ALA A 22 -10.49 4.84 6.49
C ALA A 22 -9.44 4.10 7.34
N PRO A 23 -8.19 4.59 7.39
CA PRO A 23 -7.17 4.02 8.26
C PRO A 23 -7.64 4.09 9.72
N LYS A 24 -7.94 2.94 10.32
CA LYS A 24 -8.33 2.88 11.74
C LYS A 24 -7.11 2.94 12.64
N ALA A 25 -7.08 3.91 13.55
CA ALA A 25 -6.14 3.91 14.66
C ALA A 25 -6.44 2.73 15.60
N SER A 26 -5.39 2.17 16.21
CA SER A 26 -5.53 1.12 17.21
C SER A 26 -6.16 1.71 18.48
N PRO A 27 -7.25 1.11 19.03
CA PRO A 27 -7.84 1.54 20.30
C PRO A 27 -6.87 1.44 21.48
N LYS A 28 -5.85 0.58 21.37
CA LYS A 28 -4.82 0.33 22.40
C LYS A 28 -3.64 1.31 22.32
N GLY A 29 -3.75 2.35 21.48
CA GLY A 29 -2.60 3.18 21.10
C GLY A 29 -1.64 2.44 20.14
N GLY A 30 -0.66 3.17 19.62
CA GLY A 30 0.35 2.66 18.70
C GLY A 30 0.71 3.64 17.58
N PRO A 31 1.60 3.22 16.65
CA PRO A 31 2.02 4.05 15.52
C PRO A 31 0.83 4.51 14.67
N LYS A 32 0.92 5.73 14.12
CA LYS A 32 -0.09 6.27 13.22
C LYS A 32 -0.35 5.30 12.05
N PRO A 33 -1.61 5.12 11.62
CA PRO A 33 -1.92 4.30 10.47
C PRO A 33 -1.16 4.77 9.23
N ILE A 34 -0.56 3.83 8.51
CA ILE A 34 0.13 4.12 7.24
C ILE A 34 -0.91 4.58 6.19
N ALA A 35 -0.52 5.54 5.34
CA ALA A 35 -1.36 6.06 4.27
C ALA A 35 -1.86 4.94 3.34
N ASN A 36 -3.15 4.99 2.96
CA ASN A 36 -3.76 3.99 2.08
C ASN A 36 -3.04 3.88 0.74
N ARG A 37 -2.59 5.01 0.17
CA ARG A 37 -1.92 5.04 -1.14
C ARG A 37 -0.66 4.20 -1.17
N SER A 38 0.27 4.44 -0.24
CA SER A 38 1.56 3.74 -0.19
C SER A 38 1.39 2.23 -0.01
N VAL A 39 0.39 1.82 0.78
CA VAL A 39 0.05 0.40 0.95
C VAL A 39 -0.52 -0.18 -0.35
N PHE A 40 -1.45 0.53 -0.98
CA PHE A 40 -2.10 0.08 -2.21
C PHE A 40 -1.10 -0.05 -3.36
N GLU A 41 -0.21 0.92 -3.54
CA GLU A 41 0.87 0.86 -4.53
C GLU A 41 1.83 -0.31 -4.25
N GLY A 42 2.13 -0.61 -2.98
CA GLY A 42 2.91 -1.79 -2.63
C GLY A 42 2.21 -3.11 -2.97
N ILE A 43 0.90 -3.19 -2.76
CA ILE A 43 0.07 -4.34 -3.17
C ILE A 43 0.08 -4.48 -4.70
N LEU A 44 -0.16 -3.39 -5.43
CA LEU A 44 -0.14 -3.38 -6.90
C LEU A 44 1.20 -3.85 -7.46
N TRP A 45 2.31 -3.41 -6.87
CA TRP A 45 3.63 -3.84 -7.30
C TRP A 45 3.80 -5.36 -7.19
N VAL A 46 3.34 -5.98 -6.11
CA VAL A 46 3.37 -7.44 -5.92
C VAL A 46 2.46 -8.14 -6.93
N LEU A 47 1.22 -7.66 -7.10
CA LEU A 47 0.26 -8.25 -8.05
C LEU A 47 0.74 -8.14 -9.51
N ARG A 48 1.41 -7.04 -9.86
CA ARG A 48 1.94 -6.80 -11.22
C ARG A 48 3.21 -7.59 -11.50
N SER A 49 4.09 -7.72 -10.50
CA SER A 49 5.38 -8.42 -10.67
C SER A 49 5.30 -9.93 -10.44
N GLY A 50 4.30 -10.40 -9.68
CA GLY A 50 4.24 -11.78 -9.20
C GLY A 50 5.32 -12.14 -8.18
N ALA A 51 6.08 -11.16 -7.68
CA ALA A 51 7.15 -11.38 -6.71
C ALA A 51 6.59 -11.82 -5.35
N ARG A 52 7.45 -12.44 -4.53
CA ARG A 52 7.05 -12.79 -3.16
C ARG A 52 6.93 -11.52 -2.32
N TRP A 53 6.03 -11.52 -1.34
CA TRP A 53 5.88 -10.39 -0.40
C TRP A 53 7.20 -9.96 0.26
N LYS A 54 8.09 -10.91 0.58
CA LYS A 54 9.40 -10.62 1.18
C LYS A 54 10.35 -9.83 0.25
N ASP A 55 10.08 -9.85 -1.05
CA ASP A 55 10.87 -9.18 -2.08
C ASP A 55 10.31 -7.77 -2.39
N LEU A 56 9.28 -7.32 -1.65
CA LEU A 56 8.70 -5.98 -1.78
C LEU A 56 9.78 -4.91 -1.50
N PRO A 57 10.01 -3.94 -2.42
CA PRO A 57 11.01 -2.92 -2.24
C PRO A 57 10.78 -2.05 -0.99
N ALA A 58 11.87 -1.68 -0.31
CA ALA A 58 11.85 -0.94 0.96
C ALA A 58 11.20 0.46 0.90
N ARG A 59 10.91 0.98 -0.30
CA ARG A 59 10.14 2.22 -0.51
C ARG A 59 8.67 2.09 -0.11
N TYR A 60 8.14 0.87 -0.12
CA TYR A 60 6.76 0.60 0.25
C TYR A 60 6.68 0.27 1.74
N PRO A 61 5.47 0.36 2.34
CA PRO A 61 5.23 -0.13 3.68
C PRO A 61 5.61 -1.61 3.83
N SER A 62 5.82 -2.05 5.07
CA SER A 62 6.27 -3.42 5.33
C SER A 62 5.38 -4.47 4.66
N PRO A 63 5.95 -5.56 4.13
CA PRO A 63 5.20 -6.63 3.47
C PRO A 63 4.00 -7.13 4.29
N SER A 64 4.21 -7.31 5.60
CA SER A 64 3.17 -7.73 6.54
C SER A 64 2.02 -6.74 6.65
N THR A 65 2.30 -5.44 6.53
CA THR A 65 1.25 -4.41 6.55
C THR A 65 0.44 -4.43 5.26
N CYS A 66 1.10 -4.54 4.11
CA CYS A 66 0.42 -4.67 2.81
C CYS A 66 -0.44 -5.92 2.75
N TRP A 67 0.10 -7.08 3.14
CA TRP A 67 -0.63 -8.33 3.19
C TRP A 67 -1.84 -8.28 4.13
N ARG A 68 -1.68 -7.74 5.34
CA ARG A 68 -2.78 -7.59 6.30
C ARG A 68 -3.89 -6.68 5.78
N ARG A 69 -3.56 -5.68 4.97
CA ARG A 69 -4.53 -4.77 4.34
C ARG A 69 -5.24 -5.39 3.15
N LEU A 70 -4.55 -6.21 2.36
CA LEU A 70 -5.16 -6.94 1.25
C LEU A 70 -6.14 -8.02 1.74
N ARG A 71 -5.82 -8.69 2.84
CA ARG A 71 -6.64 -9.78 3.40
C ARG A 71 -7.82 -9.29 4.27
N ARG A 72 -7.99 -7.98 4.41
CA ARG A 72 -9.03 -7.39 5.24
C ARG A 72 -10.22 -7.01 4.38
#